data_AF-A0A930DL48-F1
#
_entry.id   AF-A0A930DL48-F1
#
_cell.length_a   1.000
_cell.length_b   1.000
_cell.length_c   1.000
_cell.angle_alpha   90.00
_cell.angle_beta   90.00
_cell.angle_gamma   90.00
#
_symmetry.space_group_name_H-M   'P 1'
#
loop_
_entity.id
_entity.type
_entity.pdbx_description
1 polymer ?
#
loop_
_entity_poly.entity_id
_entity_poly.type
_entity_poly.pdbx_seq_one_letter_code
_entity_poly.pdbx_strand_id
1 'polypeptide(L)'
;LEVKGNYEDGIHGKDSLTIEGGNYTVEATKHGINGKDNLTINDGSFTITAGQDGFNTNGDMTVSKGSYTLSVSDDGMHADGKLVINEGTVNIENSNEGLEGASIDINGGTITVKSQDDGLNAASDNSSGNEFAAQEGVYININGGTLRVNAGGDGLDSNGDLSISGGTLIVDGAGHGNGPLDYNGTGTITGGTVLVAGNNEMFQTFDGNSSTQAFVVDYLSNNQNAGTSIKISDSDGKEIFNVSDLQNSYGVVLFSSPELSNNQSYKLSAGENTEEFTVSAIANTLGNANAMGGGMGHGGPQGGPPNGGFNGGQNGGDPQGGHPNGGFQGGMNGEQGMPGGRGQGGMNGNPGMPGDRGQGGMNRRQGGHGGREQGHQNGNQGRLGERGQGMPGEMGEFPGGDGNNFPGNPPGDNGMGMPPMNNGLGMPGDRAQGGMNNGQGMERGNRPDGQGSKKNKQKNSKINSSKKNTQAGNKQATQGTESNQAG
;
A
#
# COMPACT_ATOMS: atom_id res chain seq x y z
N LEU A 1 -12.14 -29.08 -3.08
CA LEU A 1 -13.50 -28.59 -3.36
C LEU A 1 -13.39 -27.70 -4.59
N GLU A 2 -14.18 -27.95 -5.61
CA GLU A 2 -14.32 -27.05 -6.77
C GLU A 2 -15.65 -26.31 -6.62
N VAL A 3 -15.64 -24.99 -6.81
CA VAL A 3 -16.81 -24.12 -6.65
C VAL A 3 -16.90 -23.18 -7.85
N LYS A 4 -18.10 -23.03 -8.42
CA LYS A 4 -18.38 -22.09 -9.52
C LYS A 4 -19.58 -21.20 -9.17
N GLY A 5 -19.32 -20.05 -8.57
CA GLY A 5 -20.27 -18.99 -8.25
C GLY A 5 -20.68 -18.22 -9.50
N ASN A 6 -21.50 -18.84 -10.36
CA ASN A 6 -21.91 -18.29 -11.67
C ASN A 6 -23.00 -17.18 -11.57
N TYR A 7 -23.10 -16.46 -10.44
CA TYR A 7 -24.15 -15.46 -10.21
C TYR A 7 -23.76 -14.41 -9.16
N GLU A 8 -23.16 -14.84 -8.06
CA GLU A 8 -22.72 -14.02 -6.92
C GLU A 8 -21.38 -14.61 -6.41
N ASP A 9 -21.15 -14.58 -5.09
CA ASP A 9 -19.97 -15.15 -4.42
C ASP A 9 -19.77 -16.65 -4.68
N GLY A 10 -18.52 -17.11 -4.57
CA GLY A 10 -18.17 -18.54 -4.61
C GLY A 10 -18.58 -19.29 -3.34
N ILE A 11 -18.01 -18.91 -2.19
CA ILE A 11 -18.37 -19.42 -0.86
C ILE A 11 -18.83 -18.25 0.01
N HIS A 12 -20.04 -18.32 0.56
CA HIS A 12 -20.65 -17.21 1.31
C HIS A 12 -21.11 -17.65 2.71
N GLY A 13 -20.46 -17.11 3.75
CA GLY A 13 -20.94 -17.11 5.13
C GLY A 13 -21.80 -15.87 5.40
N LYS A 14 -23.01 -16.07 5.94
CA LYS A 14 -23.96 -14.99 6.27
C LYS A 14 -23.69 -14.28 7.59
N ASP A 15 -22.85 -14.90 8.40
CA ASP A 15 -22.34 -14.45 9.68
C ASP A 15 -20.79 -14.58 9.59
N SER A 16 -20.06 -14.80 10.69
CA SER A 16 -18.62 -15.14 10.62
C SER A 16 -18.37 -16.49 9.91
N LEU A 17 -17.28 -16.57 9.12
CA LEU A 17 -16.85 -17.78 8.42
C LEU A 17 -15.47 -18.26 8.95
N THR A 18 -15.36 -19.55 9.26
CA THR A 18 -14.08 -20.19 9.64
C THR A 18 -13.75 -21.33 8.67
N ILE A 19 -12.53 -21.35 8.15
CA ILE A 19 -12.00 -22.41 7.29
C ILE A 19 -10.83 -23.08 8.01
N GLU A 20 -11.04 -24.34 8.42
CA GLU A 20 -10.06 -25.14 9.18
C GLU A 20 -8.93 -25.73 8.31
N GLY A 21 -9.12 -25.77 6.99
CA GLY A 21 -8.20 -26.40 6.05
C GLY A 21 -8.89 -27.08 4.88
N GLY A 22 -8.08 -27.52 3.91
CA GLY A 22 -8.54 -28.20 2.69
C GLY A 22 -8.05 -27.50 1.42
N ASN A 23 -8.31 -28.13 0.28
CA ASN A 23 -7.92 -27.61 -1.03
C ASN A 23 -9.15 -27.05 -1.75
N TYR A 24 -9.09 -25.82 -2.24
CA TYR A 24 -10.19 -25.06 -2.81
C TYR A 24 -9.79 -24.48 -4.16
N THR A 25 -10.63 -24.70 -5.17
CA THR A 25 -10.57 -24.03 -6.47
C THR A 25 -11.89 -23.32 -6.66
N VAL A 26 -11.87 -21.99 -6.75
CA VAL A 26 -13.08 -21.15 -6.74
C VAL A 26 -13.07 -20.21 -7.94
N GLU A 27 -14.10 -20.33 -8.78
CA GLU A 27 -14.45 -19.36 -9.81
C GLU A 27 -15.72 -18.63 -9.34
N ALA A 28 -15.72 -17.30 -9.28
CA ALA A 28 -16.88 -16.51 -8.84
C ALA A 28 -17.10 -15.28 -9.73
N THR A 29 -18.37 -14.88 -9.93
CA THR A 29 -18.70 -13.63 -10.63
C THR A 29 -18.72 -12.41 -9.71
N LYS A 30 -18.75 -12.63 -8.39
CA LYS A 30 -18.52 -11.62 -7.35
C LYS A 30 -17.28 -12.02 -6.53
N HIS A 31 -17.34 -11.97 -5.20
CA HIS A 31 -16.20 -12.33 -4.33
C HIS A 31 -15.88 -13.83 -4.40
N GLY A 32 -14.61 -14.22 -4.25
CA GLY A 32 -14.22 -15.62 -4.17
C GLY A 32 -14.77 -16.31 -2.93
N ILE A 33 -14.35 -15.85 -1.75
CA ILE A 33 -14.79 -16.35 -0.45
C ILE A 33 -15.19 -15.16 0.45
N ASN A 34 -16.46 -15.10 0.82
CA ASN A 34 -17.04 -14.03 1.63
C ASN A 34 -17.44 -14.56 3.01
N GLY A 35 -16.86 -14.00 4.07
CA GLY A 35 -17.27 -14.24 5.46
C GLY A 35 -17.88 -12.97 6.04
N LYS A 36 -19.20 -12.80 5.97
CA LYS A 36 -19.84 -11.49 6.12
C LYS A 36 -19.41 -10.74 7.39
N ASP A 37 -19.47 -11.35 8.57
CA ASP A 37 -19.19 -10.60 9.81
C ASP A 37 -17.69 -10.60 10.20
N ASN A 38 -16.97 -11.69 9.90
CA ASN A 38 -15.53 -11.91 10.13
C ASN A 38 -15.09 -13.11 9.28
N LEU A 39 -13.80 -13.20 8.93
CA LEU A 39 -13.24 -14.33 8.19
C LEU A 39 -11.96 -14.88 8.85
N THR A 40 -11.98 -16.15 9.26
CA THR A 40 -10.82 -16.83 9.86
C THR A 40 -10.38 -18.02 9.02
N ILE A 41 -9.10 -18.08 8.65
CA ILE A 41 -8.51 -19.17 7.86
C ILE A 41 -7.35 -19.77 8.64
N ASN A 42 -7.56 -20.98 9.16
CA ASN A 42 -6.58 -21.67 10.01
C ASN A 42 -5.53 -22.45 9.20
N ASP A 43 -5.89 -22.92 8.00
CA ASP A 43 -5.03 -23.56 7.01
C ASP A 43 -5.74 -23.62 5.65
N GLY A 44 -5.03 -24.08 4.62
CA GLY A 44 -5.62 -24.52 3.35
C GLY A 44 -4.77 -24.23 2.13
N SER A 45 -5.25 -24.68 0.97
CA SER A 45 -4.70 -24.36 -0.35
C SER A 45 -5.82 -23.79 -1.21
N PHE A 46 -5.66 -22.57 -1.71
CA PHE A 46 -6.70 -21.81 -2.39
C PHE A 46 -6.20 -21.32 -3.75
N THR A 47 -6.95 -21.62 -4.81
CA THR A 47 -6.79 -21.01 -6.13
C THR A 47 -8.11 -20.32 -6.47
N ILE A 48 -8.09 -18.99 -6.57
CA ILE A 48 -9.31 -18.17 -6.69
C ILE A 48 -9.23 -17.26 -7.91
N THR A 49 -10.29 -17.27 -8.71
CA THR A 49 -10.58 -16.28 -9.75
C THR A 49 -11.94 -15.66 -9.48
N ALA A 50 -11.97 -14.34 -9.32
CA ALA A 50 -13.15 -13.61 -8.86
C ALA A 50 -13.42 -12.36 -9.71
N GLY A 51 -14.71 -12.04 -9.88
CA GLY A 51 -15.19 -10.83 -10.56
C GLY A 51 -15.20 -9.59 -9.66
N GLN A 52 -15.01 -9.79 -8.36
CA GLN A 52 -14.51 -8.80 -7.41
C GLN A 52 -13.30 -9.42 -6.69
N ASP A 53 -13.16 -9.22 -5.39
CA ASP A 53 -12.04 -9.61 -4.53
C ASP A 53 -11.96 -11.12 -4.21
N GLY A 54 -10.76 -11.57 -3.85
CA GLY A 54 -10.45 -12.98 -3.59
C GLY A 54 -11.04 -13.48 -2.27
N PHE A 55 -10.90 -12.67 -1.23
CA PHE A 55 -11.46 -12.88 0.10
C PHE A 55 -12.09 -11.57 0.60
N ASN A 56 -13.33 -11.64 1.10
CA ASN A 56 -14.11 -10.50 1.60
C ASN A 56 -14.56 -10.71 3.05
N THR A 57 -14.59 -9.64 3.85
CA THR A 57 -15.32 -9.61 5.13
C THR A 57 -15.68 -8.20 5.59
N ASN A 58 -16.89 -7.99 6.12
CA ASN A 58 -17.28 -6.71 6.72
C ASN A 58 -16.87 -6.61 8.21
N GLY A 59 -15.60 -6.93 8.48
CA GLY A 59 -15.04 -7.09 9.83
C GLY A 59 -13.58 -7.55 9.79
N ASP A 60 -13.13 -8.34 10.76
CA ASP A 60 -11.72 -8.77 10.82
C ASP A 60 -11.46 -10.01 9.95
N MET A 61 -10.36 -10.00 9.21
CA MET A 61 -9.78 -11.16 8.52
C MET A 61 -8.53 -11.65 9.25
N THR A 62 -8.45 -12.94 9.54
CA THR A 62 -7.25 -13.57 10.13
C THR A 62 -6.83 -14.81 9.36
N VAL A 63 -5.68 -14.71 8.68
CA VAL A 63 -4.95 -15.81 8.07
C VAL A 63 -3.91 -16.34 9.07
N SER A 64 -4.05 -17.60 9.49
CA SER A 64 -3.08 -18.26 10.37
C SER A 64 -1.91 -18.87 9.60
N LYS A 65 -2.21 -19.49 8.45
CA LYS A 65 -1.29 -20.10 7.48
C LYS A 65 -2.09 -20.57 6.25
N GLY A 66 -1.39 -21.05 5.23
CA GLY A 66 -1.99 -21.69 4.05
C GLY A 66 -1.16 -21.42 2.78
N SER A 67 -1.72 -21.72 1.62
CA SER A 67 -1.22 -21.34 0.30
C SER A 67 -2.35 -20.72 -0.51
N TYR A 68 -2.12 -19.53 -1.06
CA TYR A 68 -3.14 -18.71 -1.71
C TYR A 68 -2.61 -18.25 -3.07
N THR A 69 -3.37 -18.48 -4.14
CA THR A 69 -3.07 -18.04 -5.50
C THR A 69 -4.31 -17.35 -6.06
N LEU A 70 -4.24 -16.02 -6.19
CA LEU A 70 -5.39 -15.15 -6.37
C LEU A 70 -5.20 -14.32 -7.65
N SER A 71 -6.14 -14.42 -8.58
CA SER A 71 -6.16 -13.61 -9.80
C SER A 71 -7.57 -13.02 -9.93
N VAL A 72 -7.71 -11.78 -9.48
CA VAL A 72 -8.99 -11.16 -9.12
C VAL A 72 -9.14 -9.78 -9.76
N SER A 73 -10.36 -9.22 -9.69
CA SER A 73 -10.73 -8.01 -10.45
C SER A 73 -10.76 -6.75 -9.57
N ASP A 74 -11.33 -6.87 -8.38
CA ASP A 74 -11.03 -6.02 -7.23
C ASP A 74 -9.88 -6.70 -6.45
N ASP A 75 -9.95 -6.78 -5.13
CA ASP A 75 -8.76 -6.86 -4.27
C ASP A 75 -8.33 -8.28 -3.86
N GLY A 76 -7.05 -8.48 -3.56
CA GLY A 76 -6.54 -9.79 -3.18
C GLY A 76 -7.16 -10.33 -1.89
N MET A 77 -7.15 -9.52 -0.83
CA MET A 77 -7.83 -9.77 0.44
C MET A 77 -8.37 -8.45 1.00
N HIS A 78 -9.70 -8.32 1.07
CA HIS A 78 -10.43 -7.13 1.55
C HIS A 78 -11.08 -7.36 2.93
N ALA A 79 -10.99 -6.36 3.81
CA ALA A 79 -11.63 -6.37 5.13
C ALA A 79 -12.02 -4.96 5.62
N ASP A 80 -13.32 -4.68 5.85
CA ASP A 80 -13.77 -3.40 6.47
C ASP A 80 -13.08 -3.13 7.83
N GLY A 81 -12.67 -4.20 8.51
CA GLY A 81 -11.96 -4.17 9.80
C GLY A 81 -10.47 -4.45 9.62
N LYS A 82 -9.92 -5.35 10.44
CA LYS A 82 -8.48 -5.60 10.49
C LYS A 82 -8.08 -6.86 9.72
N LEU A 83 -7.09 -6.73 8.84
CA LEU A 83 -6.43 -7.84 8.15
C LEU A 83 -5.18 -8.29 8.92
N VAL A 84 -5.08 -9.58 9.25
CA VAL A 84 -3.93 -10.18 9.93
C VAL A 84 -3.42 -11.39 9.15
N ILE A 85 -2.16 -11.35 8.72
CA ILE A 85 -1.47 -12.49 8.09
C ILE A 85 -0.34 -12.95 9.01
N ASN A 86 -0.49 -14.15 9.58
CA ASN A 86 0.46 -14.68 10.56
C ASN A 86 1.58 -15.50 9.90
N GLU A 87 1.23 -16.41 9.00
CA GLU A 87 2.15 -17.24 8.22
C GLU A 87 1.47 -17.63 6.88
N GLY A 88 2.18 -18.39 6.04
CA GLY A 88 1.66 -18.99 4.80
C GLY A 88 2.36 -18.48 3.55
N THR A 89 1.82 -18.84 2.38
CA THR A 89 2.27 -18.35 1.07
C THR A 89 1.11 -17.65 0.38
N VAL A 90 1.16 -16.33 0.26
CA VAL A 90 0.16 -15.53 -0.48
C VAL A 90 0.77 -15.07 -1.80
N ASN A 91 0.10 -15.37 -2.91
CA ASN A 91 0.50 -14.96 -4.25
C ASN A 91 -0.70 -14.34 -4.96
N ILE A 92 -0.73 -13.01 -5.01
CA ILE A 92 -1.73 -12.23 -5.74
C ILE A 92 -1.13 -11.90 -7.11
N GLU A 93 -1.65 -12.53 -8.15
CA GLU A 93 -1.16 -12.48 -9.53
C GLU A 93 -1.80 -11.34 -10.34
N ASN A 94 -3.01 -10.93 -9.93
CA ASN A 94 -3.73 -9.75 -10.40
C ASN A 94 -4.75 -9.33 -9.34
N SER A 95 -4.93 -8.02 -9.15
CA SER A 95 -5.94 -7.41 -8.28
C SER A 95 -6.14 -5.93 -8.67
N ASN A 96 -7.15 -5.25 -8.12
CA ASN A 96 -7.13 -3.79 -8.03
C ASN A 96 -6.11 -3.38 -6.96
N GLU A 97 -6.40 -3.62 -5.69
CA GLU A 97 -5.45 -3.51 -4.57
C GLU A 97 -5.02 -4.89 -4.05
N GLY A 98 -3.79 -5.01 -3.56
CA GLY A 98 -3.24 -6.30 -3.14
C GLY A 98 -3.87 -6.83 -1.84
N LEU A 99 -3.71 -6.06 -0.76
CA LEU A 99 -4.21 -6.37 0.58
C LEU A 99 -4.79 -5.09 1.17
N GLU A 100 -6.07 -5.11 1.56
CA GLU A 100 -6.78 -3.94 2.06
C GLU A 100 -7.38 -4.21 3.45
N GLY A 101 -7.36 -3.18 4.30
CA GLY A 101 -8.30 -3.05 5.41
C GLY A 101 -7.96 -1.93 6.37
N ALA A 102 -8.89 -1.59 7.27
CA ALA A 102 -8.73 -0.51 8.25
C ALA A 102 -7.50 -0.65 9.17
N SER A 103 -6.89 -1.84 9.28
CA SER A 103 -5.47 -1.97 9.64
C SER A 103 -4.89 -3.28 9.12
N ILE A 104 -3.59 -3.30 8.80
CA ILE A 104 -2.88 -4.50 8.35
C ILE A 104 -1.76 -4.88 9.32
N ASP A 105 -1.81 -6.10 9.88
CA ASP A 105 -0.68 -6.73 10.60
C ASP A 105 -0.10 -7.90 9.78
N ILE A 106 1.12 -7.77 9.28
CA ILE A 106 1.89 -8.87 8.67
C ILE A 106 2.94 -9.38 9.66
N ASN A 107 2.74 -10.58 10.21
CA ASN A 107 3.63 -11.16 11.23
C ASN A 107 4.62 -12.19 10.66
N GLY A 108 4.39 -12.71 9.46
CA GLY A 108 5.16 -13.83 8.89
C GLY A 108 4.74 -14.19 7.46
N GLY A 109 5.10 -15.38 7.02
CA GLY A 109 4.77 -15.90 5.69
C GLY A 109 5.66 -15.38 4.54
N THR A 110 5.33 -15.84 3.34
CA THR A 110 5.86 -15.36 2.06
C THR A 110 4.70 -14.72 1.30
N ILE A 111 4.84 -13.45 0.90
CA ILE A 111 3.76 -12.68 0.28
C ILE A 111 4.30 -12.04 -1.00
N THR A 112 3.68 -12.36 -2.13
CA THR A 112 3.89 -11.69 -3.41
C THR A 112 2.59 -10.99 -3.79
N VAL A 113 2.65 -9.67 -3.99
CA VAL A 113 1.55 -8.84 -4.48
C VAL A 113 1.84 -8.33 -5.87
N LYS A 114 0.86 -8.45 -6.76
CA LYS A 114 0.73 -7.66 -7.97
C LYS A 114 -0.67 -7.04 -8.07
N SER A 115 -0.70 -5.73 -8.00
CA SER A 115 -1.90 -4.88 -8.02
C SER A 115 -1.91 -3.93 -9.22
N GLN A 116 -3.05 -3.27 -9.46
CA GLN A 116 -3.22 -2.24 -10.49
C GLN A 116 -3.18 -0.84 -9.86
N ASP A 117 -3.87 -0.67 -8.72
CA ASP A 117 -3.61 0.38 -7.74
C ASP A 117 -2.68 -0.20 -6.65
N ASP A 118 -3.01 -0.05 -5.38
CA ASP A 118 -2.06 -0.13 -4.27
C ASP A 118 -1.62 -1.54 -3.90
N GLY A 119 -0.41 -1.66 -3.39
CA GLY A 119 0.17 -2.93 -2.95
C GLY A 119 -0.44 -3.42 -1.65
N LEU A 120 -0.31 -2.62 -0.60
CA LEU A 120 -1.08 -2.72 0.64
C LEU A 120 -1.71 -1.35 0.87
N ASN A 121 -3.03 -1.32 1.11
CA ASN A 121 -3.77 -0.11 1.48
C ASN A 121 -4.33 -0.28 2.90
N ALA A 122 -4.08 0.70 3.76
CA ALA A 122 -4.79 0.81 5.03
C ALA A 122 -5.57 2.14 5.10
N ALA A 123 -6.89 2.05 4.92
CA ALA A 123 -7.84 3.16 4.97
C ALA A 123 -9.11 2.80 5.74
N SER A 124 -9.85 3.80 6.24
CA SER A 124 -11.15 3.57 6.89
C SER A 124 -12.18 4.66 6.54
N ASP A 125 -13.46 4.31 6.63
CA ASP A 125 -14.59 5.24 6.49
C ASP A 125 -14.58 6.41 7.51
N ASN A 126 -13.77 6.34 8.58
CA ASN A 126 -13.69 7.37 9.62
C ASN A 126 -12.84 8.58 9.20
N SER A 127 -13.12 9.15 8.03
CA SER A 127 -12.45 10.38 7.56
C SER A 127 -12.68 11.55 8.54
N SER A 128 -11.60 12.26 8.84
CA SER A 128 -11.63 13.49 9.63
C SER A 128 -12.20 14.70 8.89
N GLY A 129 -12.48 14.57 7.58
CA GLY A 129 -12.74 15.69 6.67
C GLY A 129 -11.48 16.44 6.23
N ASN A 130 -10.31 15.84 6.45
CA ASN A 130 -9.03 16.20 5.87
C ASN A 130 -8.35 14.90 5.41
N GLU A 131 -8.13 14.77 4.12
CA GLU A 131 -7.56 13.60 3.45
C GLU A 131 -6.07 13.39 3.80
N PHE A 132 -5.39 14.45 4.26
CA PHE A 132 -3.97 14.44 4.65
C PHE A 132 -3.76 14.35 6.19
N ALA A 133 -4.72 13.80 6.93
CA ALA A 133 -4.62 13.66 8.39
C ALA A 133 -4.71 12.21 8.82
N ALA A 134 -3.72 11.77 9.60
CA ALA A 134 -3.66 10.42 10.16
C ALA A 134 -4.98 10.02 10.85
N GLN A 135 -5.60 8.95 10.36
CA GLN A 135 -6.82 8.39 10.90
C GLN A 135 -6.51 7.59 12.18
N GLU A 136 -7.25 7.85 13.26
CA GLU A 136 -6.99 7.20 14.55
C GLU A 136 -7.30 5.69 14.50
N GLY A 137 -6.27 4.86 14.61
CA GLY A 137 -6.37 3.41 14.59
C GLY A 137 -6.08 2.75 13.24
N VAL A 138 -5.84 3.53 12.18
CA VAL A 138 -5.40 3.03 10.87
C VAL A 138 -3.88 2.88 10.84
N TYR A 139 -3.37 1.78 10.28
CA TYR A 139 -1.94 1.54 10.12
C TYR A 139 -1.60 0.37 9.18
N ILE A 140 -0.33 0.30 8.74
CA ILE A 140 0.33 -0.92 8.24
C ILE A 140 1.50 -1.30 9.17
N ASN A 141 1.51 -2.53 9.68
CA ASN A 141 2.60 -3.12 10.45
C ASN A 141 3.22 -4.30 9.69
N ILE A 142 4.53 -4.26 9.45
CA ILE A 142 5.33 -5.38 8.92
C ILE A 142 6.30 -5.84 10.01
N ASN A 143 5.92 -6.89 10.72
CA ASN A 143 6.67 -7.46 11.85
C ASN A 143 7.57 -8.65 11.45
N GLY A 144 7.33 -9.23 10.27
CA GLY A 144 8.03 -10.43 9.81
C GLY A 144 7.68 -10.84 8.39
N GLY A 145 8.13 -12.04 8.00
CA GLY A 145 7.87 -12.62 6.69
C GLY A 145 8.86 -12.22 5.60
N THR A 146 8.53 -12.56 4.36
CA THR A 146 9.22 -12.15 3.12
C THR A 146 8.18 -11.62 2.15
N LEU A 147 8.17 -10.30 1.94
CA LEU A 147 7.18 -9.58 1.17
C LEU A 147 7.83 -9.05 -0.11
N ARG A 148 7.15 -9.23 -1.26
CA ARG A 148 7.44 -8.51 -2.50
C ARG A 148 6.17 -7.90 -3.05
N VAL A 149 6.22 -6.59 -3.31
CA VAL A 149 5.07 -5.80 -3.73
C VAL A 149 5.40 -5.08 -5.02
N ASN A 150 4.60 -5.30 -6.06
CA ASN A 150 4.65 -4.59 -7.35
C ASN A 150 3.26 -3.98 -7.60
N ALA A 151 3.21 -2.65 -7.52
CA ALA A 151 1.97 -1.87 -7.57
C ALA A 151 2.00 -0.88 -8.74
N GLY A 152 0.85 -0.63 -9.35
CA GLY A 152 0.65 0.53 -10.24
C GLY A 152 0.26 1.78 -9.45
N GLY A 153 -0.51 1.57 -8.38
CA GLY A 153 -0.72 2.51 -7.27
C GLY A 153 0.48 2.58 -6.35
N ASP A 154 0.24 2.98 -5.12
CA ASP A 154 1.25 3.10 -4.07
C ASP A 154 1.82 1.74 -3.67
N GLY A 155 3.10 1.75 -3.29
CA GLY A 155 3.77 0.53 -2.85
C GLY A 155 3.23 0.03 -1.51
N LEU A 156 3.04 0.95 -0.57
CA LEU A 156 2.29 0.82 0.67
C LEU A 156 1.63 2.19 0.90
N ASP A 157 0.28 2.28 0.92
CA ASP A 157 -0.41 3.45 1.49
C ASP A 157 -0.87 3.13 2.91
N SER A 158 -0.74 4.10 3.81
CA SER A 158 -1.55 4.11 5.01
C SER A 158 -2.10 5.48 5.32
N ASN A 159 -3.41 5.58 5.36
CA ASN A 159 -4.13 6.71 5.93
C ASN A 159 -3.87 6.91 7.45
N GLY A 160 -3.00 6.11 8.08
CA GLY A 160 -2.45 6.33 9.42
C GLY A 160 -0.94 6.02 9.50
N ASP A 161 -0.49 5.21 10.47
CA ASP A 161 0.94 4.95 10.71
C ASP A 161 1.49 3.79 9.85
N LEU A 162 2.75 3.90 9.39
CA LEU A 162 3.49 2.81 8.75
C LEU A 162 4.66 2.35 9.63
N SER A 163 4.70 1.07 10.00
CA SER A 163 5.75 0.51 10.88
C SER A 163 6.38 -0.75 10.32
N ILE A 164 7.71 -0.77 10.22
CA ILE A 164 8.48 -1.98 9.87
C ILE A 164 9.40 -2.36 11.03
N SER A 165 9.20 -3.55 11.60
CA SER A 165 9.98 -4.08 12.73
C SER A 165 10.68 -5.41 12.46
N GLY A 166 10.43 -6.05 11.31
CA GLY A 166 11.12 -7.28 10.93
C GLY A 166 10.83 -7.73 9.50
N GLY A 167 11.33 -8.93 9.16
CA GLY A 167 11.14 -9.56 7.87
C GLY A 167 12.09 -9.10 6.76
N THR A 168 11.77 -9.46 5.52
CA THR A 168 12.38 -8.91 4.30
C THR A 168 11.29 -8.30 3.45
N LEU A 169 11.48 -7.08 2.97
CA LEU A 169 10.53 -6.36 2.11
C LEU A 169 11.25 -5.86 0.84
N ILE A 170 10.65 -6.13 -0.32
CA ILE A 170 10.98 -5.48 -1.60
C ILE A 170 9.72 -4.79 -2.11
N VAL A 171 9.76 -3.46 -2.22
CA VAL A 171 8.72 -2.67 -2.89
C VAL A 171 9.23 -2.18 -4.24
N ASP A 172 8.39 -2.37 -5.25
CA ASP A 172 8.59 -2.17 -6.69
C ASP A 172 7.36 -1.40 -7.21
N GLY A 173 6.96 -0.32 -6.52
CA GLY A 173 5.96 0.66 -6.98
C GLY A 173 6.64 1.79 -7.77
N ALA A 174 6.00 2.87 -8.20
CA ALA A 174 4.58 3.20 -8.30
C ALA A 174 4.43 4.06 -9.57
N GLY A 175 3.21 4.21 -10.10
CA GLY A 175 2.93 5.06 -11.26
C GLY A 175 3.19 6.56 -11.03
N HIS A 176 3.04 7.38 -12.08
CA HIS A 176 3.12 8.84 -11.94
C HIS A 176 2.01 9.37 -11.02
N GLY A 177 2.36 10.29 -10.12
CA GLY A 177 1.45 10.84 -9.10
C GLY A 177 1.37 10.06 -7.79
N ASN A 178 2.05 8.91 -7.69
CA ASN A 178 1.95 7.93 -6.60
C ASN A 178 3.33 7.73 -5.92
N GLY A 179 3.41 7.14 -4.73
CA GLY A 179 4.62 6.89 -3.96
C GLY A 179 4.87 5.38 -3.69
N PRO A 180 6.11 4.86 -3.82
CA PRO A 180 6.38 3.48 -3.40
C PRO A 180 6.38 3.32 -1.85
N LEU A 181 6.27 4.42 -1.11
CA LEU A 181 5.72 4.51 0.24
C LEU A 181 4.91 5.82 0.31
N ASP A 182 3.68 5.76 0.80
CA ASP A 182 2.91 6.92 1.27
C ASP A 182 2.31 6.61 2.66
N TYR A 183 2.07 7.64 3.48
CA TYR A 183 1.34 7.54 4.74
C TYR A 183 0.97 8.92 5.32
N ASN A 184 -0.17 8.99 5.99
CA ASN A 184 -0.62 10.22 6.68
C ASN A 184 -0.07 10.39 8.11
N GLY A 185 0.47 9.33 8.71
CA GLY A 185 1.01 9.28 10.07
C GLY A 185 2.53 9.31 10.15
N THR A 186 3.12 8.35 10.85
CA THR A 186 4.57 8.27 11.12
C THR A 186 5.20 7.00 10.56
N GLY A 187 5.79 7.09 9.37
CA GLY A 187 6.65 6.04 8.82
C GLY A 187 7.86 5.75 9.73
N THR A 188 7.99 4.52 10.21
CA THR A 188 8.99 4.12 11.22
C THR A 188 9.65 2.79 10.86
N ILE A 189 11.00 2.73 10.93
CA ILE A 189 11.76 1.47 10.74
C ILE A 189 12.64 1.11 11.95
N THR A 190 12.50 -0.12 12.43
CA THR A 190 13.17 -0.62 13.65
C THR A 190 13.83 -1.99 13.50
N GLY A 191 13.46 -2.77 12.48
CA GLY A 191 14.06 -4.05 12.14
C GLY A 191 13.66 -4.54 10.74
N GLY A 192 14.43 -5.48 10.20
CA GLY A 192 14.19 -6.11 8.89
C GLY A 192 15.19 -5.71 7.80
N THR A 193 15.09 -6.34 6.63
CA THR A 193 15.84 -5.95 5.42
C THR A 193 14.84 -5.38 4.42
N VAL A 194 14.92 -4.08 4.17
CA VAL A 194 13.96 -3.34 3.34
C VAL A 194 14.67 -2.75 2.14
N LEU A 195 14.14 -3.03 0.95
CA LEU A 195 14.39 -2.25 -0.26
C LEU A 195 13.06 -1.65 -0.73
N VAL A 196 13.07 -0.36 -1.02
CA VAL A 196 12.01 0.32 -1.77
C VAL A 196 12.65 0.94 -3.01
N ALA A 197 12.12 0.63 -4.18
CA ALA A 197 12.46 1.29 -5.43
C ALA A 197 11.18 1.81 -6.08
N GLY A 198 11.28 2.95 -6.76
CA GLY A 198 10.16 3.50 -7.52
C GLY A 198 10.39 4.92 -8.01
N ASN A 199 9.30 5.60 -8.41
CA ASN A 199 9.37 7.02 -8.75
C ASN A 199 9.66 7.88 -7.48
N ASN A 200 10.01 9.15 -7.68
CA ASN A 200 10.38 10.10 -6.64
C ASN A 200 9.42 11.30 -6.53
N GLU A 201 8.18 11.18 -7.02
CA GLU A 201 7.20 12.26 -7.12
C GLU A 201 6.46 12.49 -5.79
N MET A 202 5.81 11.44 -5.26
CA MET A 202 5.11 11.47 -3.95
C MET A 202 5.82 10.64 -2.86
N PHE A 203 6.97 10.05 -3.17
CA PHE A 203 7.74 9.18 -2.27
C PHE A 203 7.98 9.77 -0.86
N GLN A 204 7.46 9.10 0.17
CA GLN A 204 7.76 9.36 1.57
C GLN A 204 8.92 8.50 2.10
N THR A 205 9.60 8.99 3.15
CA THR A 205 10.72 8.28 3.80
C THR A 205 10.63 8.36 5.31
N PHE A 206 11.00 7.26 5.98
CA PHE A 206 10.81 7.05 7.42
C PHE A 206 11.36 8.20 8.28
N ASP A 207 10.67 8.53 9.38
CA ASP A 207 11.18 9.51 10.35
C ASP A 207 12.43 8.99 11.06
N GLY A 208 13.56 9.66 10.85
CA GLY A 208 14.84 9.34 11.48
C GLY A 208 14.92 9.64 12.98
N ASN A 209 13.88 10.23 13.59
CA ASN A 209 13.81 10.45 15.04
C ASN A 209 13.07 9.32 15.78
N SER A 210 12.05 8.74 15.15
CA SER A 210 11.25 7.62 15.68
C SER A 210 11.83 6.25 15.29
N SER A 211 12.48 6.18 14.13
CA SER A 211 13.17 4.98 13.64
C SER A 211 14.43 4.66 14.45
N THR A 212 14.74 3.37 14.62
CA THR A 212 15.93 2.90 15.37
C THR A 212 16.93 2.13 14.52
N GLN A 213 16.58 1.80 13.28
CA GLN A 213 17.44 1.11 12.33
C GLN A 213 17.95 2.08 11.26
N ALA A 214 19.24 2.01 10.93
CA ALA A 214 19.81 2.84 9.89
C ALA A 214 19.25 2.52 8.50
N PHE A 215 18.97 3.55 7.71
CA PHE A 215 18.59 3.45 6.31
C PHE A 215 19.31 4.51 5.47
N VAL A 216 19.37 4.29 4.17
CA VAL A 216 19.84 5.25 3.17
C VAL A 216 18.77 5.47 2.12
N VAL A 217 18.61 6.71 1.65
CA VAL A 217 17.81 7.06 0.47
C VAL A 217 18.74 7.64 -0.58
N ASP A 218 18.72 7.11 -1.81
CA ASP A 218 19.42 7.67 -2.96
C ASP A 218 18.41 8.24 -3.96
N TYR A 219 18.47 9.56 -4.15
CA TYR A 219 17.67 10.30 -5.12
C TYR A 219 18.44 10.38 -6.45
N LEU A 220 18.18 9.42 -7.33
CA LEU A 220 18.95 9.20 -8.55
C LEU A 220 18.85 10.40 -9.50
N SER A 221 20.00 10.79 -10.06
CA SER A 221 20.07 11.91 -11.02
C SER A 221 19.30 11.66 -12.31
N ASN A 222 19.04 10.40 -12.64
CA ASN A 222 18.29 9.93 -13.81
C ASN A 222 17.59 8.61 -13.44
N ASN A 223 16.33 8.42 -13.84
CA ASN A 223 15.60 7.18 -13.60
C ASN A 223 16.28 5.99 -14.30
N GLN A 224 16.33 4.85 -13.61
CA GLN A 224 16.76 3.58 -14.17
C GLN A 224 15.57 2.84 -14.82
N ASN A 225 15.88 1.94 -15.75
CA ASN A 225 14.88 1.12 -16.41
C ASN A 225 14.50 -0.11 -15.55
N ALA A 226 13.32 -0.66 -15.77
CA ALA A 226 12.94 -1.99 -15.28
C ALA A 226 14.05 -3.04 -15.56
N GLY A 227 14.25 -3.97 -14.63
CA GLY A 227 15.31 -4.98 -14.66
C GLY A 227 16.73 -4.45 -14.38
N THR A 228 16.92 -3.13 -14.20
CA THR A 228 18.23 -2.58 -13.83
C THR A 228 18.54 -2.93 -12.37
N SER A 229 19.69 -3.54 -12.11
CA SER A 229 20.04 -4.08 -10.79
C SER A 229 20.31 -3.00 -9.75
N ILE A 230 19.81 -3.21 -8.53
CA ILE A 230 20.20 -2.46 -7.33
C ILE A 230 21.02 -3.40 -6.45
N LYS A 231 22.22 -2.95 -6.05
CA LYS A 231 23.15 -3.72 -5.22
C LYS A 231 23.71 -2.88 -4.08
N ILE A 232 23.88 -3.52 -2.93
CA ILE A 232 24.52 -2.96 -1.73
C ILE A 232 25.74 -3.81 -1.37
N SER A 233 26.87 -3.16 -1.09
CA SER A 233 28.05 -3.83 -0.53
C SER A 233 28.71 -3.01 0.58
N ASP A 234 29.53 -3.66 1.41
CA ASP A 234 30.44 -2.97 2.32
C ASP A 234 31.68 -2.41 1.59
N SER A 235 32.59 -1.80 2.36
CA SER A 235 33.87 -1.27 1.89
C SER A 235 34.84 -2.31 1.35
N ASP A 236 34.75 -3.56 1.82
CA ASP A 236 35.60 -4.68 1.40
C ASP A 236 35.06 -5.37 0.13
N GLY A 237 33.84 -4.99 -0.30
CA GLY A 237 33.17 -5.49 -1.49
C GLY A 237 32.30 -6.73 -1.25
N LYS A 238 32.03 -7.10 0.01
CA LYS A 238 31.06 -8.14 0.35
C LYS A 238 29.66 -7.63 0.00
N GLU A 239 28.94 -8.41 -0.80
CA GLU A 239 27.53 -8.17 -1.10
C GLU A 239 26.67 -8.33 0.17
N ILE A 240 25.80 -7.34 0.42
CA ILE A 240 24.82 -7.33 1.51
C ILE A 240 23.42 -7.56 0.94
N PHE A 241 23.13 -6.98 -0.22
CA PHE A 241 21.85 -7.12 -0.92
C PHE A 241 22.02 -6.95 -2.43
N ASN A 242 21.20 -7.66 -3.22
CA ASN A 242 21.13 -7.51 -4.67
C ASN A 242 19.73 -7.88 -5.17
N VAL A 243 19.15 -7.04 -6.03
CA VAL A 243 17.93 -7.33 -6.81
C VAL A 243 18.17 -6.95 -8.27
N SER A 244 17.59 -7.70 -9.22
CA SER A 244 17.78 -7.47 -10.66
C SER A 244 16.57 -7.86 -11.51
N ASP A 245 15.39 -7.91 -10.89
CA ASP A 245 14.13 -8.37 -11.45
C ASP A 245 12.97 -7.42 -11.11
N LEU A 246 13.28 -6.18 -10.72
CA LEU A 246 12.30 -5.10 -10.57
C LEU A 246 11.57 -4.88 -11.90
N GLN A 247 10.25 -4.76 -11.85
CA GLN A 247 9.40 -4.67 -13.04
C GLN A 247 9.12 -3.23 -13.46
N ASN A 248 9.28 -2.26 -12.54
CA ASN A 248 9.06 -0.84 -12.79
C ASN A 248 10.39 -0.07 -12.95
N SER A 249 10.33 1.12 -13.57
CA SER A 249 11.43 2.07 -13.61
C SER A 249 11.49 2.89 -12.33
N TYR A 250 12.70 3.22 -11.86
CA TYR A 250 12.89 3.86 -10.55
C TYR A 250 13.82 5.07 -10.60
N GLY A 251 13.43 6.15 -9.91
CA GLY A 251 14.19 7.38 -9.68
C GLY A 251 14.61 7.59 -8.21
N VAL A 252 14.09 6.77 -7.28
CA VAL A 252 14.56 6.71 -5.88
C VAL A 252 14.84 5.27 -5.47
N VAL A 253 15.80 5.10 -4.56
CA VAL A 253 16.07 3.85 -3.86
C VAL A 253 16.17 4.12 -2.36
N LEU A 254 15.35 3.49 -1.54
CA LEU A 254 15.57 3.39 -0.09
C LEU A 254 16.07 1.99 0.23
N PHE A 255 17.14 1.90 1.03
CA PHE A 255 17.62 0.63 1.57
C PHE A 255 17.85 0.68 3.09
N SER A 256 17.44 -0.37 3.79
CA SER A 256 17.75 -0.63 5.19
C SER A 256 18.06 -2.10 5.43
N SER A 257 18.99 -2.39 6.33
CA SER A 257 19.37 -3.76 6.73
C SER A 257 20.02 -3.73 8.11
N PRO A 258 19.90 -4.79 8.94
CA PRO A 258 20.64 -4.89 10.20
C PRO A 258 22.16 -4.94 10.01
N GLU A 259 22.65 -5.13 8.78
CA GLU A 259 24.07 -5.03 8.45
C GLU A 259 24.57 -3.57 8.34
N LEU A 260 23.68 -2.56 8.23
CA LEU A 260 24.05 -1.14 8.19
C LEU A 260 24.46 -0.62 9.57
N SER A 261 25.77 -0.57 9.81
CA SER A 261 26.38 -0.28 11.10
C SER A 261 26.93 1.15 11.17
N ASN A 262 26.67 1.84 12.29
CA ASN A 262 27.10 3.22 12.52
C ASN A 262 28.64 3.40 12.40
N ASN A 263 29.07 4.42 11.66
CA ASN A 263 30.45 4.71 11.27
C ASN A 263 31.11 3.67 10.35
N GLN A 264 30.34 2.81 9.67
CA GLN A 264 30.83 1.96 8.57
C GLN A 264 30.41 2.53 7.21
N SER A 265 31.23 2.26 6.20
CA SER A 265 31.07 2.75 4.83
C SER A 265 30.59 1.64 3.89
N TYR A 266 29.69 2.02 2.99
CA TYR A 266 28.95 1.12 2.09
C TYR A 266 28.84 1.74 0.69
N LYS A 267 28.60 0.89 -0.29
CA LYS A 267 28.31 1.28 -1.68
C LYS A 267 26.85 0.95 -2.00
N LEU A 268 26.15 1.90 -2.61
CA LEU A 268 24.87 1.65 -3.28
C LEU A 268 25.10 1.77 -4.78
N SER A 269 24.81 0.72 -5.53
CA SER A 269 24.90 0.67 -6.99
C SER A 269 23.52 0.56 -7.61
N ALA A 270 23.19 1.48 -8.52
CA ALA A 270 21.97 1.50 -9.31
C ALA A 270 22.36 1.42 -10.80
N GLY A 271 22.33 0.20 -11.34
CA GLY A 271 22.95 -0.13 -12.63
C GLY A 271 24.47 0.08 -12.59
N GLU A 272 25.01 0.88 -13.51
CA GLU A 272 26.43 1.25 -13.55
C GLU A 272 26.77 2.40 -12.58
N ASN A 273 25.79 3.16 -12.12
CA ASN A 273 26.00 4.25 -11.16
C ASN A 273 26.31 3.64 -9.78
N THR A 274 27.29 4.19 -9.06
CA THR A 274 27.63 3.73 -7.70
C THR A 274 28.04 4.91 -6.84
N GLU A 275 27.34 5.08 -5.73
CA GLU A 275 27.62 6.10 -4.71
C GLU A 275 28.16 5.44 -3.42
N GLU A 276 29.04 6.15 -2.72
CA GLU A 276 29.59 5.73 -1.43
C GLU A 276 28.96 6.55 -0.29
N PHE A 277 28.40 5.86 0.70
CA PHE A 277 27.90 6.49 1.93
C PHE A 277 28.57 5.91 3.17
N THR A 278 28.55 6.68 4.26
CA THR A 278 28.93 6.21 5.60
C THR A 278 27.74 6.44 6.52
N VAL A 279 27.29 5.39 7.21
CA VAL A 279 26.18 5.49 8.16
C VAL A 279 26.62 6.42 9.28
N SER A 280 25.96 7.58 9.38
CA SER A 280 26.31 8.65 10.33
C SER A 280 25.13 9.13 11.17
N ALA A 281 23.91 8.81 10.73
CA ALA A 281 22.67 8.92 11.48
C ALA A 281 21.74 7.73 11.16
N ILE A 282 20.53 7.73 11.70
CA ILE A 282 19.47 6.76 11.35
C ILE A 282 19.05 6.97 9.89
N ALA A 283 18.62 8.18 9.54
CA ALA A 283 18.38 8.58 8.16
C ALA A 283 19.70 9.04 7.51
N ASN A 284 20.03 8.48 6.34
CA ASN A 284 21.17 8.89 5.52
C ASN A 284 20.66 9.19 4.09
N THR A 285 21.30 10.12 3.37
CA THR A 285 20.80 10.56 2.05
C THR A 285 21.93 10.72 1.04
N LEU A 286 21.69 10.22 -0.16
CA LEU A 286 22.50 10.33 -1.37
C LEU A 286 21.71 11.06 -2.47
N GLY A 287 22.40 11.51 -3.51
CA GLY A 287 21.81 12.36 -4.55
C GLY A 287 21.41 13.74 -4.02
N ASN A 288 20.32 14.31 -4.57
CA ASN A 288 19.80 15.60 -4.15
C ASN A 288 18.28 15.58 -3.98
N ALA A 289 17.82 15.45 -2.74
CA ALA A 289 16.39 15.49 -2.40
C ALA A 289 15.67 16.80 -2.79
N ASN A 290 16.40 17.89 -3.05
CA ASN A 290 15.83 19.17 -3.53
C ASN A 290 15.85 19.31 -5.06
N ALA A 291 16.13 18.23 -5.82
CA ALA A 291 16.39 18.32 -7.26
C ALA A 291 15.15 18.70 -8.10
N MET A 292 13.94 18.34 -7.68
CA MET A 292 12.64 18.84 -8.17
C MET A 292 11.52 18.43 -7.20
N GLY A 293 10.33 19.00 -7.38
CA GLY A 293 9.13 18.64 -6.60
C GLY A 293 8.92 19.51 -5.36
N GLY A 294 8.06 20.52 -5.47
CA GLY A 294 7.59 21.31 -4.32
C GLY A 294 6.48 20.62 -3.53
N GLY A 295 6.62 19.31 -3.29
CA GLY A 295 5.68 18.52 -2.48
C GLY A 295 5.65 19.05 -1.03
N MET A 296 4.49 18.99 -0.38
CA MET A 296 4.33 19.55 0.95
C MET A 296 5.00 18.64 1.99
N GLY A 297 6.24 18.98 2.36
CA GLY A 297 6.93 18.45 3.53
C GLY A 297 6.26 18.87 4.84
N HIS A 298 5.05 18.36 5.08
CA HIS A 298 4.52 18.15 6.42
C HIS A 298 5.24 16.93 7.00
N GLY A 299 5.65 16.91 8.25
CA GLY A 299 5.43 17.92 9.28
C GLY A 299 5.35 17.27 10.65
N GLY A 300 6.29 16.39 10.96
CA GLY A 300 6.30 15.60 12.20
C GLY A 300 6.08 16.48 13.44
N PRO A 301 5.33 16.01 14.46
CA PRO A 301 4.59 16.87 15.38
C PRO A 301 5.46 17.67 16.40
N GLN A 302 6.10 18.73 15.93
CA GLN A 302 6.88 19.66 16.75
C GLN A 302 6.07 20.88 17.22
N GLY A 303 5.50 20.74 18.42
CA GLY A 303 5.27 21.87 19.33
C GLY A 303 4.00 22.70 19.12
N GLY A 304 3.25 22.89 20.21
CA GLY A 304 2.09 23.80 20.21
C GLY A 304 2.47 25.27 19.95
N PRO A 305 1.53 26.09 19.46
CA PRO A 305 1.81 27.43 18.92
C PRO A 305 2.47 28.37 19.96
N PRO A 306 3.54 29.10 19.58
CA PRO A 306 4.17 30.08 20.45
C PRO A 306 3.20 31.20 20.87
N ASN A 307 3.03 31.39 22.18
CA ASN A 307 2.19 32.45 22.74
C ASN A 307 2.84 33.83 22.56
N GLY A 308 2.64 34.44 21.39
CA GLY A 308 3.22 35.73 20.98
C GLY A 308 2.23 36.88 20.93
N GLY A 309 1.76 37.35 22.08
CA GLY A 309 0.85 38.50 22.14
C GLY A 309 1.52 39.83 21.79
N PHE A 310 1.03 40.53 20.76
CA PHE A 310 1.33 41.94 20.48
C PHE A 310 0.09 42.81 20.63
N ASN A 311 0.24 43.99 21.25
CA ASN A 311 -0.84 44.89 21.63
C ASN A 311 -0.42 46.35 21.42
N GLY A 312 -1.34 47.19 20.96
CA GLY A 312 -1.21 48.65 20.94
C GLY A 312 -0.90 49.27 19.56
N GLY A 313 -1.88 50.00 19.02
CA GLY A 313 -1.74 50.77 17.77
C GLY A 313 -3.03 51.52 17.44
N GLN A 314 -3.27 52.65 18.11
CA GLN A 314 -4.44 53.52 17.87
C GLN A 314 -4.06 54.84 17.18
N ASN A 315 -5.07 55.44 16.53
CA ASN A 315 -5.03 56.68 15.73
C ASN A 315 -4.36 56.53 14.34
N GLY A 316 -4.90 57.10 13.25
CA GLY A 316 -6.19 57.78 13.09
C GLY A 316 -6.16 58.84 11.97
N GLY A 317 -7.10 58.78 11.02
CA GLY A 317 -7.20 59.77 9.94
C GLY A 317 -8.13 59.35 8.78
N ASP A 318 -9.34 59.92 8.75
CA ASP A 318 -10.17 60.11 7.54
C ASP A 318 -9.64 61.36 6.77
N PRO A 319 -10.01 61.68 5.50
CA PRO A 319 -11.36 61.49 4.94
C PRO A 319 -11.49 61.04 3.47
N GLN A 320 -12.69 60.51 3.16
CA GLN A 320 -13.39 60.47 1.85
C GLN A 320 -12.82 59.55 0.73
N GLY A 321 -13.64 58.71 0.07
CA GLY A 321 -15.02 58.33 0.39
C GLY A 321 -15.84 57.75 -0.80
N GLY A 322 -17.00 57.18 -0.48
CA GLY A 322 -18.16 57.14 -1.40
C GLY A 322 -18.44 55.83 -2.17
N HIS A 323 -19.10 54.86 -1.51
CA HIS A 323 -20.04 53.94 -2.19
C HIS A 323 -21.27 53.67 -1.29
N PRO A 324 -22.48 53.39 -1.84
CA PRO A 324 -23.73 53.35 -1.05
C PRO A 324 -24.10 51.97 -0.47
N ASN A 325 -24.78 51.99 0.69
CA ASN A 325 -25.68 50.92 1.15
C ASN A 325 -26.82 50.69 0.12
N GLY A 326 -27.57 49.58 0.12
CA GLY A 326 -27.75 48.46 1.06
C GLY A 326 -29.16 47.87 0.81
N GLY A 327 -29.66 46.81 1.45
CA GLY A 327 -29.15 45.92 2.49
C GLY A 327 -30.28 44.93 2.89
N PHE A 328 -30.07 44.08 3.89
CA PHE A 328 -31.11 43.16 4.40
C PHE A 328 -30.89 42.85 5.90
N GLN A 329 -31.89 43.05 6.76
CA GLN A 329 -32.06 42.31 8.04
C GLN A 329 -33.35 42.67 8.81
N GLY A 330 -34.05 41.64 9.31
CA GLY A 330 -34.71 41.61 10.63
C GLY A 330 -36.05 42.34 10.86
N GLY A 331 -37.06 41.60 11.34
CA GLY A 331 -38.31 42.16 11.92
C GLY A 331 -39.32 41.08 12.30
N MET A 332 -39.66 40.94 13.59
CA MET A 332 -40.45 39.81 14.15
C MET A 332 -41.96 40.10 14.32
N ASN A 333 -42.73 39.02 14.51
CA ASN A 333 -44.03 38.88 15.23
C ASN A 333 -45.36 39.30 14.56
N GLY A 334 -46.45 38.63 14.99
CA GLY A 334 -47.86 38.82 14.57
C GLY A 334 -48.38 37.68 13.66
N GLU A 335 -48.81 36.51 14.14
CA GLU A 335 -49.95 36.15 15.02
C GLU A 335 -51.32 36.06 14.29
N GLN A 336 -52.10 35.00 14.61
CA GLN A 336 -53.51 34.72 14.21
C GLN A 336 -53.78 34.29 12.75
N GLY A 337 -54.75 33.38 12.52
CA GLY A 337 -55.36 33.21 11.17
C GLY A 337 -55.58 31.82 10.52
N MET A 338 -55.91 30.75 11.25
CA MET A 338 -56.75 29.68 10.65
C MET A 338 -58.21 30.18 10.60
N PRO A 339 -59.10 29.77 9.65
CA PRO A 339 -59.18 28.38 9.13
C PRO A 339 -59.64 28.15 7.66
N GLY A 340 -59.29 26.96 7.13
CA GLY A 340 -60.26 26.05 6.50
C GLY A 340 -60.64 26.19 5.01
N GLY A 341 -60.74 25.05 4.32
CA GLY A 341 -61.32 24.91 2.96
C GLY A 341 -61.11 23.50 2.40
N ARG A 342 -62.18 22.85 1.91
CA ARG A 342 -62.17 21.50 1.29
C ARG A 342 -62.75 21.56 -0.15
N GLY A 343 -62.36 20.61 -1.00
CA GLY A 343 -62.86 20.45 -2.38
C GLY A 343 -61.76 20.78 -3.40
N GLN A 344 -61.24 19.91 -4.28
CA GLN A 344 -61.71 18.65 -4.91
C GLN A 344 -62.72 18.85 -6.07
N GLY A 345 -62.25 18.57 -7.31
CA GLY A 345 -63.01 18.65 -8.57
C GLY A 345 -63.04 20.05 -9.22
N GLY A 346 -62.99 20.21 -10.55
CA GLY A 346 -62.76 19.24 -11.63
C GLY A 346 -63.41 19.64 -12.96
N MET A 347 -62.77 19.32 -14.11
CA MET A 347 -63.27 19.54 -15.49
C MET A 347 -63.35 21.04 -15.93
N ASN A 348 -63.32 21.42 -17.21
CA ASN A 348 -63.27 20.69 -18.49
C ASN A 348 -62.62 21.55 -19.61
N GLY A 349 -62.12 20.97 -20.71
CA GLY A 349 -61.77 21.74 -21.93
C GLY A 349 -60.68 21.16 -22.85
N ASN A 350 -61.08 20.38 -23.87
CA ASN A 350 -60.23 19.90 -24.98
C ASN A 350 -60.98 20.16 -26.31
N PRO A 351 -60.33 20.24 -27.50
CA PRO A 351 -60.29 19.05 -28.37
C PRO A 351 -59.02 18.88 -29.24
N GLY A 352 -58.59 17.63 -29.49
CA GLY A 352 -57.46 17.32 -30.40
C GLY A 352 -57.04 15.84 -30.47
N MET A 353 -57.94 14.94 -30.91
CA MET A 353 -57.71 13.49 -31.16
C MET A 353 -57.45 13.19 -32.65
N PRO A 354 -57.16 11.94 -33.12
CA PRO A 354 -57.00 10.61 -32.46
C PRO A 354 -55.54 10.06 -32.59
N GLY A 355 -55.12 8.83 -32.24
CA GLY A 355 -55.74 7.51 -31.94
C GLY A 355 -55.10 6.43 -32.86
N ASP A 356 -54.92 5.14 -32.52
CA ASP A 356 -55.52 4.35 -31.43
C ASP A 356 -54.70 3.09 -31.03
N ARG A 357 -54.93 2.65 -29.77
CA ARG A 357 -54.97 1.29 -29.14
C ARG A 357 -54.36 0.03 -29.83
N GLY A 358 -53.95 -1.02 -29.10
CA GLY A 358 -53.80 -1.19 -27.63
C GLY A 358 -54.09 -2.60 -27.06
N GLN A 359 -53.24 -3.04 -26.11
CA GLN A 359 -53.45 -4.02 -25.01
C GLN A 359 -53.96 -5.47 -25.23
N GLY A 360 -53.21 -6.43 -24.69
CA GLY A 360 -53.72 -7.33 -23.64
C GLY A 360 -53.98 -8.82 -23.99
N GLY A 361 -53.69 -9.72 -23.03
CA GLY A 361 -54.17 -11.11 -23.06
C GLY A 361 -53.25 -12.16 -22.39
N MET A 362 -53.73 -12.85 -21.36
CA MET A 362 -53.07 -14.04 -20.78
C MET A 362 -53.68 -15.33 -21.38
N ASN A 363 -52.89 -16.35 -21.74
CA ASN A 363 -53.01 -17.70 -21.14
C ASN A 363 -52.03 -18.78 -21.64
N ARG A 364 -52.03 -19.90 -20.91
CA ARG A 364 -51.28 -21.15 -21.11
C ARG A 364 -51.88 -22.01 -22.23
N ARG A 365 -51.08 -22.84 -22.91
CA ARG A 365 -51.31 -24.31 -23.05
C ARG A 365 -50.17 -25.06 -23.76
N GLN A 366 -50.20 -26.40 -23.64
CA GLN A 366 -49.22 -27.35 -24.19
C GLN A 366 -49.72 -28.03 -25.47
N GLY A 367 -48.79 -28.58 -26.26
CA GLY A 367 -49.01 -29.67 -27.23
C GLY A 367 -49.45 -29.26 -28.64
N GLY A 368 -49.11 -30.02 -29.70
CA GLY A 368 -48.23 -31.19 -29.75
C GLY A 368 -48.39 -32.02 -31.05
N HIS A 369 -47.29 -32.66 -31.51
CA HIS A 369 -47.17 -33.46 -32.76
C HIS A 369 -47.37 -32.64 -34.06
N GLY A 370 -46.89 -33.00 -35.26
CA GLY A 370 -46.10 -34.14 -35.77
C GLY A 370 -46.46 -34.36 -37.27
N GLY A 371 -45.66 -34.88 -38.20
CA GLY A 371 -44.27 -35.39 -38.26
C GLY A 371 -44.01 -35.99 -39.66
N ARG A 372 -42.91 -36.74 -39.88
CA ARG A 372 -42.51 -37.47 -41.14
C ARG A 372 -42.08 -36.57 -42.31
N GLU A 373 -41.28 -36.94 -43.32
CA GLU A 373 -40.33 -38.05 -43.65
C GLU A 373 -39.45 -37.53 -44.84
N GLN A 374 -38.33 -38.09 -45.33
CA GLN A 374 -37.60 -39.37 -45.19
C GLN A 374 -36.05 -39.09 -45.16
N GLY A 375 -35.09 -40.02 -45.11
CA GLY A 375 -34.48 -40.81 -46.21
C GLY A 375 -33.28 -40.07 -46.88
N HIS A 376 -32.02 -40.53 -46.95
CA HIS A 376 -31.34 -41.85 -46.77
C HIS A 376 -29.96 -41.62 -46.07
N GLN A 377 -29.40 -42.48 -45.18
CA GLN A 377 -28.81 -43.85 -45.35
C GLN A 377 -27.62 -43.91 -46.34
N ASN A 378 -26.47 -44.58 -46.13
CA ASN A 378 -25.91 -45.45 -45.05
C ASN A 378 -24.34 -45.44 -45.16
N GLY A 379 -23.50 -45.96 -44.24
CA GLY A 379 -23.74 -46.66 -42.96
C GLY A 379 -22.46 -47.22 -42.29
N ASN A 380 -22.66 -48.01 -41.22
CA ASN A 380 -21.72 -48.79 -40.36
C ASN A 380 -20.84 -49.83 -41.12
N GLN A 381 -19.84 -50.58 -40.59
CA GLN A 381 -19.28 -50.96 -39.25
C GLN A 381 -17.86 -51.58 -39.48
N GLY A 382 -16.96 -51.95 -38.53
CA GLY A 382 -16.88 -51.79 -37.07
C GLY A 382 -15.91 -52.80 -36.37
N ARG A 383 -15.39 -52.43 -35.17
CA ARG A 383 -14.88 -53.26 -34.03
C ARG A 383 -13.70 -54.29 -34.11
N LEU A 384 -12.75 -54.06 -33.19
CA LEU A 384 -12.10 -54.98 -32.20
C LEU A 384 -10.79 -55.77 -32.49
N GLY A 385 -9.91 -55.76 -31.47
CA GLY A 385 -8.77 -56.67 -31.20
C GLY A 385 -7.37 -56.14 -31.58
N GLU A 386 -6.25 -56.47 -30.90
CA GLU A 386 -6.01 -56.85 -29.49
C GLU A 386 -4.48 -56.81 -29.16
N ARG A 387 -4.08 -56.58 -27.89
CA ARG A 387 -2.78 -56.88 -27.19
C ARG A 387 -1.40 -56.77 -27.93
N GLY A 388 -0.42 -56.06 -27.33
CA GLY A 388 1.01 -56.19 -27.70
C GLY A 388 2.03 -55.39 -26.83
N GLN A 389 2.85 -56.09 -26.04
CA GLN A 389 3.79 -55.62 -25.00
C GLN A 389 5.02 -54.80 -25.51
N GLY A 390 5.65 -53.97 -24.64
CA GLY A 390 7.04 -53.49 -24.82
C GLY A 390 7.50 -52.29 -23.95
N MET A 391 8.55 -52.47 -23.16
CA MET A 391 9.33 -51.47 -22.38
C MET A 391 10.81 -51.95 -22.31
N PRO A 392 11.79 -51.15 -21.87
CA PRO A 392 12.02 -49.70 -22.01
C PRO A 392 13.41 -49.43 -22.68
N GLY A 393 13.93 -48.19 -22.61
CA GLY A 393 15.29 -47.84 -23.02
C GLY A 393 15.81 -46.62 -22.25
N GLU A 394 17.13 -46.56 -21.96
CA GLU A 394 17.71 -45.72 -20.91
C GLU A 394 19.01 -45.02 -21.38
N MET A 395 19.41 -43.93 -20.70
CA MET A 395 20.69 -43.21 -20.76
C MET A 395 21.08 -42.43 -22.04
N GLY A 396 21.74 -41.28 -21.80
CA GLY A 396 22.37 -40.40 -22.80
C GLY A 396 22.81 -39.08 -22.14
N GLU A 397 24.13 -38.83 -22.06
CA GLU A 397 24.72 -37.75 -21.26
C GLU A 397 24.94 -36.43 -22.05
N PHE A 398 25.12 -35.31 -21.32
CA PHE A 398 25.64 -34.05 -21.88
C PHE A 398 27.11 -34.22 -22.34
N PRO A 399 27.54 -33.48 -23.39
CA PRO A 399 28.18 -32.18 -23.13
C PRO A 399 27.65 -31.05 -24.03
N GLY A 400 27.89 -29.80 -23.62
CA GLY A 400 27.40 -28.60 -24.32
C GLY A 400 28.32 -28.06 -25.44
N GLY A 401 27.86 -26.99 -26.09
CA GLY A 401 28.63 -26.21 -27.05
C GLY A 401 27.81 -25.04 -27.62
N ASP A 402 28.39 -23.84 -27.62
CA ASP A 402 27.75 -22.61 -28.12
C ASP A 402 27.59 -22.60 -29.66
N GLY A 403 26.56 -21.94 -30.18
CA GLY A 403 26.29 -21.95 -31.63
C GLY A 403 25.17 -21.02 -32.11
N ASN A 404 25.37 -19.71 -32.05
CA ASN A 404 24.47 -18.72 -32.66
C ASN A 404 24.42 -18.85 -34.20
N ASN A 405 23.26 -19.13 -34.79
CA ASN A 405 22.98 -18.71 -36.17
C ASN A 405 21.48 -18.74 -36.56
N PHE A 406 20.90 -17.57 -36.86
CA PHE A 406 19.80 -17.42 -37.84
C PHE A 406 19.86 -15.99 -38.45
N PRO A 407 19.80 -15.81 -39.78
CA PRO A 407 20.01 -14.52 -40.44
C PRO A 407 18.72 -13.68 -40.67
N GLY A 408 18.89 -12.39 -41.04
CA GLY A 408 17.82 -11.43 -41.36
C GLY A 408 17.00 -11.75 -42.63
N ASN A 409 16.11 -10.90 -43.15
CA ASN A 409 16.05 -9.41 -43.23
C ASN A 409 14.56 -9.00 -43.54
N PRO A 410 14.15 -7.76 -43.92
CA PRO A 410 14.77 -6.42 -43.91
C PRO A 410 13.91 -5.33 -43.17
N PRO A 411 14.34 -4.05 -43.08
CA PRO A 411 13.59 -2.99 -42.37
C PRO A 411 12.52 -2.29 -43.23
N GLY A 412 11.57 -1.62 -42.57
CA GLY A 412 10.61 -0.68 -43.16
C GLY A 412 10.70 0.71 -42.51
N ASP A 413 10.84 1.75 -43.33
CA ASP A 413 10.99 3.16 -42.95
C ASP A 413 9.64 3.91 -43.00
N ASN A 414 9.47 4.95 -42.17
CA ASN A 414 8.41 5.96 -42.25
C ASN A 414 8.69 7.14 -41.30
N GLY A 415 9.73 7.94 -41.60
CA GLY A 415 10.11 9.10 -40.80
C GLY A 415 9.26 10.37 -41.01
N MET A 416 8.92 11.03 -39.89
CA MET A 416 8.62 12.47 -39.76
C MET A 416 9.12 12.91 -38.36
N GLY A 417 9.82 14.03 -38.14
CA GLY A 417 10.32 15.01 -39.09
C GLY A 417 10.59 16.37 -38.45
N MET A 418 11.64 16.51 -37.62
CA MET A 418 12.06 17.79 -37.01
C MET A 418 13.59 17.98 -37.13
N PRO A 419 14.09 19.18 -37.51
CA PRO A 419 15.51 19.41 -37.79
C PRO A 419 16.34 19.82 -36.55
N PRO A 420 17.65 19.54 -36.52
CA PRO A 420 18.52 19.91 -35.41
C PRO A 420 18.94 21.39 -35.45
N MET A 421 18.99 22.04 -34.29
CA MET A 421 19.72 23.30 -34.12
C MET A 421 21.15 23.03 -33.64
N ASN A 422 22.12 23.50 -34.41
CA ASN A 422 23.53 23.60 -34.00
C ASN A 422 24.04 25.01 -34.36
N ASN A 423 24.54 25.75 -33.38
CA ASN A 423 25.51 26.84 -33.56
C ASN A 423 25.98 27.38 -32.20
N GLY A 424 27.24 27.81 -32.11
CA GLY A 424 27.70 28.75 -31.07
C GLY A 424 28.86 28.29 -30.17
N LEU A 425 30.09 28.34 -30.67
CA LEU A 425 31.29 28.38 -29.83
C LEU A 425 31.35 29.69 -29.02
N GLY A 426 31.77 29.66 -27.75
CA GLY A 426 31.69 30.87 -26.91
C GLY A 426 32.37 30.87 -25.53
N MET A 427 33.61 30.38 -25.39
CA MET A 427 34.49 30.85 -24.30
C MET A 427 35.09 32.22 -24.70
N PRO A 428 35.27 33.18 -23.76
CA PRO A 428 36.57 33.27 -23.10
C PRO A 428 36.59 33.85 -21.66
N GLY A 429 37.69 33.57 -20.94
CA GLY A 429 38.41 34.63 -20.20
C GLY A 429 38.51 34.49 -18.69
N ASP A 430 39.73 34.24 -18.20
CA ASP A 430 40.10 34.40 -16.80
C ASP A 430 39.94 35.86 -16.30
N ARG A 431 39.67 36.00 -15.00
CA ARG A 431 40.30 37.05 -14.18
C ARG A 431 40.37 36.69 -12.71
N ALA A 432 41.58 36.80 -12.16
CA ALA A 432 41.86 36.71 -10.72
C ALA A 432 41.85 38.11 -10.06
N GLN A 433 42.17 38.14 -8.76
CA GLN A 433 42.18 39.28 -7.82
C GLN A 433 40.78 39.66 -7.26
N GLY A 434 40.63 40.00 -5.98
CA GLY A 434 41.61 39.92 -4.87
C GLY A 434 41.31 40.89 -3.71
N GLY A 435 41.75 40.54 -2.49
CA GLY A 435 41.62 41.34 -1.27
C GLY A 435 40.67 40.69 -0.23
N MET A 436 40.99 40.53 1.07
CA MET A 436 41.55 41.44 2.10
C MET A 436 40.52 42.41 2.72
N ASN A 437 40.43 42.62 4.05
CA ASN A 437 40.98 41.88 5.21
C ASN A 437 40.35 42.39 6.54
N ASN A 438 40.51 41.61 7.64
CA ASN A 438 40.57 42.03 9.07
C ASN A 438 39.39 42.76 9.79
N GLY A 439 39.32 42.55 11.12
CA GLY A 439 38.61 43.42 12.10
C GLY A 439 37.66 42.67 13.06
N GLN A 440 38.11 41.81 13.97
CA GLN A 440 38.65 42.12 15.32
C GLN A 440 37.80 43.06 16.21
N GLY A 441 37.40 42.57 17.40
CA GLY A 441 36.73 43.32 18.47
C GLY A 441 36.07 42.40 19.51
N MET A 442 36.82 41.75 20.41
CA MET A 442 37.28 42.25 21.73
C MET A 442 36.26 42.07 22.87
N GLU A 443 36.73 41.48 23.98
CA GLU A 443 35.93 41.11 25.16
C GLU A 443 35.61 42.27 26.11
N ARG A 444 34.53 42.11 26.90
CA ARG A 444 34.26 42.60 28.28
C ARG A 444 32.86 42.10 28.71
N GLY A 445 32.57 41.63 29.93
CA GLY A 445 33.42 41.23 31.06
C GLY A 445 32.90 41.72 32.43
N ASN A 446 32.46 40.79 33.30
CA ASN A 446 32.05 40.99 34.72
C ASN A 446 30.78 41.87 34.95
N ARG A 447 29.95 41.72 36.01
CA ARG A 447 29.89 40.82 37.22
C ARG A 447 28.40 40.73 37.73
N PRO A 448 28.08 39.99 38.82
CA PRO A 448 26.70 39.55 39.11
C PRO A 448 25.92 40.37 40.16
N ASP A 449 24.61 40.14 40.20
CA ASP A 449 23.69 40.13 41.36
C ASP A 449 22.41 39.35 40.93
N GLY A 450 21.49 38.87 41.80
CA GLY A 450 21.49 38.84 43.26
C GLY A 450 20.09 38.51 43.84
N GLN A 451 19.90 37.27 44.33
CA GLN A 451 18.73 36.79 45.14
C GLN A 451 17.34 36.72 44.45
N GLY A 452 16.44 35.84 44.95
CA GLY A 452 15.08 35.71 44.38
C GLY A 452 14.23 34.49 44.80
N SER A 453 14.42 33.89 45.97
CA SER A 453 13.79 32.61 46.32
C SER A 453 12.34 32.72 46.83
N LYS A 454 11.39 31.99 46.19
CA LYS A 454 10.07 31.71 46.75
C LYS A 454 9.66 30.24 46.55
N LYS A 455 8.93 29.70 47.55
CA LYS A 455 8.50 28.30 47.65
C LYS A 455 7.04 28.15 47.22
N ASN A 456 6.71 27.04 46.56
CA ASN A 456 5.47 26.29 46.78
C ASN A 456 5.72 24.82 46.39
N LYS A 457 5.88 23.92 47.37
CA LYS A 457 4.82 23.15 48.04
C LYS A 457 4.25 22.02 47.17
N GLN A 458 4.80 20.83 47.40
CA GLN A 458 4.24 19.54 46.98
C GLN A 458 2.80 19.36 47.49
N LYS A 459 2.01 18.56 46.76
CA LYS A 459 0.95 17.74 47.35
C LYS A 459 1.24 16.27 47.07
N ASN A 460 1.21 15.44 48.11
CA ASN A 460 1.24 13.98 47.98
C ASN A 460 -0.13 13.46 47.52
N SER A 461 -0.13 12.45 46.66
CA SER A 461 -1.17 11.42 46.59
C SER A 461 -0.49 10.05 46.65
N LYS A 462 -0.43 9.45 47.85
CA LYS A 462 0.04 8.07 47.99
C LYS A 462 -1.11 7.11 47.69
N ILE A 463 -0.87 6.25 46.71
CA ILE A 463 -1.06 4.79 46.73
C ILE A 463 -2.15 4.28 47.69
N ASN A 464 -3.12 3.54 47.15
CA ASN A 464 -3.64 2.38 47.85
C ASN A 464 -3.81 1.21 46.86
N SER A 465 -3.14 0.08 47.12
CA SER A 465 -3.04 -1.05 46.20
C SER A 465 -3.62 -2.33 46.81
N SER A 466 -4.80 -2.74 46.34
CA SER A 466 -5.52 -3.89 46.87
C SER A 466 -5.11 -5.22 46.20
N LYS A 467 -3.88 -5.69 46.47
CA LYS A 467 -3.54 -7.09 46.17
C LYS A 467 -4.30 -8.01 47.13
N LYS A 468 -5.22 -8.84 46.61
CA LYS A 468 -5.80 -9.94 47.39
C LYS A 468 -4.73 -10.96 47.74
N ASN A 469 -4.80 -11.50 48.95
CA ASN A 469 -3.86 -12.49 49.46
C ASN A 469 -4.54 -13.87 49.51
N THR A 470 -3.95 -14.86 48.85
CA THR A 470 -4.33 -16.28 48.95
C THR A 470 -3.06 -17.11 49.04
N GLN A 471 -2.88 -17.81 50.15
CA GLN A 471 -1.69 -18.59 50.48
C GLN A 471 -2.11 -19.94 51.06
N ALA A 472 -1.19 -20.92 51.01
CA ALA A 472 -1.25 -22.30 51.51
C ALA A 472 -1.72 -23.35 50.49
N GLY A 473 -0.76 -24.18 50.07
CA GLY A 473 -0.92 -25.30 49.14
C GLY A 473 0.41 -26.07 48.95
N ASN A 474 1.22 -26.15 50.02
CA ASN A 474 2.60 -26.63 49.95
C ASN A 474 2.68 -28.16 50.07
N LYS A 475 3.33 -28.83 49.10
CA LYS A 475 3.84 -30.20 49.28
C LYS A 475 5.03 -30.45 48.35
N GLN A 476 6.13 -30.94 48.94
CA GLN A 476 7.34 -31.33 48.23
C GLN A 476 7.22 -32.76 47.67
N ALA A 477 7.86 -32.99 46.53
CA ALA A 477 8.45 -34.28 46.18
C ALA A 477 9.78 -34.01 45.46
N THR A 478 10.81 -34.81 45.73
CA THR A 478 12.20 -34.54 45.32
C THR A 478 12.66 -35.44 44.17
N GLN A 479 13.53 -34.87 43.32
CA GLN A 479 14.65 -35.50 42.61
C GLN A 479 14.47 -36.92 42.03
N GLY A 480 14.59 -37.00 40.70
CA GLY A 480 14.81 -38.25 39.96
C GLY A 480 15.54 -37.98 38.66
N THR A 481 16.87 -37.84 38.72
CA THR A 481 17.73 -37.77 37.53
C THR A 481 18.09 -39.18 37.07
N GLU A 482 17.88 -39.50 35.80
CA GLU A 482 18.80 -40.39 35.09
C GLU A 482 18.75 -40.18 33.58
N SER A 483 19.92 -40.31 32.95
CA SER A 483 20.15 -40.13 31.52
C SER A 483 20.18 -41.48 30.80
N ASN A 484 19.77 -41.54 29.53
CA ASN A 484 20.26 -42.57 28.62
C ASN A 484 20.31 -42.10 27.16
N GLN A 485 21.53 -42.08 26.60
CA GLN A 485 21.82 -42.21 25.18
C GLN A 485 22.68 -43.47 25.01
N ALA A 486 22.19 -44.46 24.25
CA ALA A 486 22.96 -45.45 23.50
C ALA A 486 21.98 -46.49 22.92
N GLY A 487 22.05 -46.76 21.61
CA GLY A 487 21.14 -47.67 20.91
C GLY A 487 21.07 -47.31 19.43
#